data_AF-A0A951TBM7-F1
#
_entry.id   AF-A0A951TBM7-F1
#
_cell.length_a   1.000
_cell.length_b   1.000
_cell.length_c   1.000
_cell.angle_alpha   90.00
_cell.angle_beta   90.00
_cell.angle_gamma   90.00
#
_symmetry.space_group_name_H-M   'P 1'
#
loop_
_entity.id
_entity.type
_entity.pdbx_description
1 polymer ?
#
loop_
_entity_poly.entity_id
_entity_poly.type
_entity_poly.pdbx_seq_one_letter_code
_entity_poly.pdbx_strand_id
1 'polypeptide(L)'
;MSKIKVQLDDGGFIFFDRDKALECWDEGAWWDGSNNISLATRSQWEHEILYKTSKGRYVLQSWSQWESTPDSYQILTPKEAAVWLLTNEHDVPADLSKHVDHLIE
;
A
#
# COMPACT_ATOMS: atom_id res chain seq x y z
N MET A 1 -15.82 -14.80 0.93
CA MET A 1 -15.06 -13.59 0.56
C MET A 1 -15.50 -12.47 1.48
N SER A 2 -14.60 -12.01 2.34
CA SER A 2 -14.89 -10.98 3.35
C SER A 2 -14.54 -9.62 2.77
N LYS A 3 -15.53 -8.73 2.65
CA LYS A 3 -15.29 -7.35 2.25
C LYS A 3 -14.81 -6.56 3.45
N ILE A 4 -13.67 -5.89 3.31
CA ILE A 4 -13.14 -5.00 4.34
C ILE A 4 -13.78 -3.63 4.18
N LYS A 5 -14.25 -3.04 5.28
CA LYS A 5 -14.72 -1.66 5.31
C LYS A 5 -13.52 -0.75 5.47
N VAL A 6 -13.23 0.08 4.47
CA VAL A 6 -12.12 1.04 4.49
C VAL A 6 -12.69 2.45 4.52
N GLN A 7 -12.24 3.26 5.48
CA GLN A 7 -12.71 4.61 5.67
C GLN A 7 -12.02 5.58 4.70
N LEU A 8 -12.76 6.60 4.27
CA LEU A 8 -12.28 7.70 3.43
C LEU A 8 -12.04 8.93 4.31
N ASP A 9 -11.13 9.81 3.88
CA ASP A 9 -10.90 11.11 4.53
C ASP A 9 -12.15 11.98 4.68
N ASP A 10 -13.07 11.92 3.72
CA ASP A 10 -14.34 12.66 3.75
C ASP A 10 -15.36 12.08 4.76
N GLY A 11 -14.97 11.08 5.56
CA GLY A 11 -15.85 10.39 6.51
C GLY A 11 -16.74 9.31 5.87
N GLY A 12 -16.71 9.18 4.55
CA GLY A 12 -17.31 8.05 3.83
C GLY A 12 -16.55 6.74 4.03
N PHE A 13 -17.03 5.66 3.43
CA PHE A 13 -16.31 4.39 3.39
C PHE A 13 -16.56 3.64 2.09
N ILE A 14 -15.64 2.73 1.75
CA ILE A 14 -15.82 1.75 0.68
C ILE A 14 -15.75 0.34 1.24
N PHE A 15 -16.32 -0.60 0.51
CA PHE A 15 -16.06 -2.02 0.71
C PHE A 15 -14.96 -2.44 -0.26
N PHE A 16 -13.80 -2.79 0.29
CA PHE A 16 -12.66 -3.32 -0.43
C PHE A 16 -12.69 -4.85 -0.41
N ASP A 17 -12.35 -5.46 -1.53
CA ASP A 17 -12.26 -6.91 -1.71
C ASP A 17 -10.93 -7.18 -2.39
N ARG A 18 -9.99 -7.76 -1.64
CA ARG A 18 -8.60 -7.97 -2.08
C ARG A 18 -8.52 -8.88 -3.31
N ASP A 19 -9.40 -9.88 -3.38
CA ASP A 19 -9.50 -10.83 -4.48
C ASP A 19 -10.06 -10.19 -5.77
N LYS A 20 -10.57 -8.95 -5.67
CA LYS A 20 -11.06 -8.15 -6.79
C LYS A 20 -10.20 -6.92 -7.08
N ALA A 21 -9.04 -6.80 -6.45
CA ALA A 21 -8.07 -5.79 -6.83
C ALA A 21 -7.68 -5.98 -8.31
N LEU A 22 -7.52 -4.88 -9.05
CA LEU A 22 -7.01 -4.94 -10.42
C LEU A 22 -5.52 -5.29 -10.42
N GLU A 23 -4.78 -4.68 -9.49
CA GLU A 23 -3.35 -4.82 -9.36
C GLU A 23 -3.02 -4.80 -7.86
N CYS A 24 -1.95 -5.51 -7.49
CA CYS A 24 -1.37 -5.49 -6.14
C CYS A 24 0.15 -5.46 -6.25
N TRP A 25 0.77 -4.76 -5.31
CA TRP A 25 2.23 -4.66 -5.18
C TRP A 25 2.59 -5.02 -3.75
N ASP A 26 3.44 -6.03 -3.61
CA ASP A 26 4.07 -6.40 -2.35
C ASP A 26 5.18 -5.40 -2.01
N GLU A 27 5.45 -5.20 -0.73
CA GLU A 27 6.61 -4.40 -0.32
C GLU A 27 7.93 -4.94 -0.86
N GLY A 28 8.86 -4.04 -1.12
CA GLY A 28 10.26 -4.38 -1.27
C GLY A 28 10.86 -4.60 0.13
N ALA A 29 11.85 -5.48 0.22
CA ALA A 29 12.60 -5.69 1.44
C ALA A 29 14.09 -5.79 1.13
N TRP A 30 14.92 -5.21 2.01
CA TRP A 30 16.37 -5.37 1.95
C TRP A 30 16.87 -6.36 3.02
N TRP A 31 18.04 -6.96 2.77
CA TRP A 31 18.68 -7.84 3.74
C TRP A 31 19.72 -7.07 4.54
N ASP A 32 19.52 -6.94 5.86
CA ASP A 32 20.45 -6.22 6.76
C ASP A 32 21.57 -7.13 7.33
N GLY A 33 21.72 -8.35 6.81
CA GLY A 33 22.68 -9.33 7.34
C GLY A 33 22.09 -10.30 8.35
N SER A 34 20.83 -10.15 8.75
CA SER A 34 20.13 -11.07 9.66
C SER A 34 18.63 -11.19 9.42
N ASN A 35 17.97 -10.13 8.94
CA ASN A 35 16.53 -10.12 8.68
C ASN A 35 16.22 -9.40 7.35
N ASN A 36 15.08 -9.73 6.76
CA ASN A 36 14.47 -8.92 5.70
C ASN A 36 13.74 -7.75 6.37
N ILE A 37 14.17 -6.53 6.09
CA ILE A 37 13.52 -5.31 6.58
C ILE A 37 12.73 -4.71 5.42
N SER A 38 11.45 -4.40 5.67
CA SER A 38 10.60 -3.67 4.73
C SER A 38 11.22 -2.34 4.33
N LEU A 39 11.22 -2.04 3.03
CA LEU A 39 11.61 -0.71 2.55
C LEU A 39 10.56 0.34 2.93
N ALA A 40 9.28 -0.04 3.00
CA ALA A 40 8.18 0.84 3.31
C ALA A 40 8.13 1.23 4.79
N THR A 41 8.16 0.24 5.68
CA THR A 41 7.99 0.45 7.13
C THR A 41 9.31 0.59 7.88
N ARG A 42 10.43 0.19 7.26
CA ARG A 42 11.75 0.00 7.91
C ARG A 42 11.68 -0.95 9.11
N SER A 43 10.68 -1.82 9.12
CA SER A 43 10.43 -2.81 10.15
C SER A 43 10.58 -4.20 9.56
N GLN A 44 11.06 -5.15 10.37
CA GLN A 44 11.07 -6.57 9.98
C GLN A 44 9.75 -7.28 10.30
N TRP A 45 8.90 -6.65 11.11
CA TRP A 45 7.67 -7.25 11.64
C TRP A 45 6.39 -6.60 11.11
N GLU A 46 6.50 -5.40 10.54
CA GLU A 46 5.39 -4.67 9.95
C GLU A 46 5.55 -4.67 8.43
N HIS A 47 4.52 -5.18 7.79
CA HIS A 47 4.48 -5.51 6.39
C HIS A 47 3.36 -4.73 5.73
N GLU A 48 3.55 -4.39 4.46
CA GLU A 48 2.64 -3.55 3.70
C GLU A 48 2.39 -4.10 2.30
N ILE A 49 1.14 -4.03 1.85
CA ILE A 49 0.74 -4.40 0.50
C ILE A 49 -0.14 -3.29 -0.05
N LEU A 50 0.20 -2.80 -1.24
CA LEU A 50 -0.59 -1.79 -1.93
C LEU A 50 -1.51 -2.46 -2.96
N TYR A 51 -2.79 -2.15 -2.93
CA TYR A 51 -3.78 -2.65 -3.88
C TYR A 51 -4.39 -1.52 -4.69
N LYS A 52 -4.61 -1.74 -5.98
CA LYS A 52 -5.40 -0.87 -6.83
C LYS A 52 -6.79 -1.46 -7.06
N THR A 53 -7.80 -0.71 -6.68
CA THR A 53 -9.20 -1.08 -6.89
C THR A 53 -9.63 -0.83 -8.34
N SER A 54 -10.69 -1.51 -8.79
CA SER A 54 -11.27 -1.30 -10.12
C SER A 54 -11.83 0.10 -10.36
N LYS A 55 -11.98 0.90 -9.30
CA LYS A 55 -12.40 2.30 -9.36
C LYS A 55 -11.22 3.29 -9.37
N GLY A 56 -9.98 2.79 -9.50
CA GLY A 56 -8.76 3.61 -9.55
C GLY A 56 -8.28 4.13 -8.20
N ARG A 57 -8.81 3.61 -7.07
CA ARG A 57 -8.33 3.97 -5.72
C ARG A 57 -7.22 3.01 -5.28
N TYR A 58 -6.26 3.54 -4.52
CA TYR A 58 -5.17 2.78 -3.93
C TYR A 58 -5.46 2.51 -2.46
N VAL A 59 -5.39 1.25 -2.05
CA VAL A 59 -5.65 0.79 -0.68
C VAL A 59 -4.37 0.15 -0.17
N LEU A 60 -3.80 0.72 0.88
CA LEU A 60 -2.67 0.17 1.61
C LEU A 60 -3.21 -0.76 2.69
N GLN A 61 -2.77 -2.01 2.69
CA GLN A 61 -2.93 -2.94 3.79
C GLN A 61 -1.64 -2.95 4.60
N SER A 62 -1.73 -2.64 5.88
CA SER A 62 -0.61 -2.80 6.82
C SER A 62 -0.94 -3.95 7.76
N TRP A 63 -0.04 -4.92 7.89
CA TRP A 63 -0.23 -6.08 8.76
C TRP A 63 1.05 -6.37 9.55
N SER A 64 0.91 -7.01 10.70
CA SER A 64 2.04 -7.36 11.54
C SER A 64 2.17 -8.88 11.66
N GLN A 65 3.41 -9.37 11.75
CA GLN A 65 3.65 -10.80 12.03
C GLN A 65 3.33 -11.19 13.49
N TRP A 66 3.08 -10.22 14.37
CA TRP A 66 2.71 -10.45 15.76
C TRP A 66 1.28 -10.99 15.89
N GLU A 67 1.11 -12.09 16.61
CA GLU A 67 -0.21 -12.64 16.92
C GLU A 67 -1.06 -11.58 17.66
N SER A 68 -2.34 -11.49 17.30
CA SER A 68 -3.35 -10.53 17.80
C SER A 68 -3.25 -9.08 17.31
N THR A 69 -2.35 -8.71 16.39
CA THR A 69 -2.45 -7.41 15.71
C THR A 69 -3.36 -7.51 14.48
N PRO A 70 -4.50 -6.80 14.44
CA PRO A 70 -5.36 -6.82 13.28
C PRO A 70 -4.74 -6.03 12.12
N ASP A 71 -4.96 -6.52 10.90
CA ASP A 71 -4.65 -5.77 9.68
C ASP A 71 -5.34 -4.41 9.70
N SER A 72 -4.61 -3.38 9.29
CA SER A 72 -5.14 -2.05 9.02
C SER A 72 -5.24 -1.80 7.53
N TYR A 73 -6.25 -1.03 7.12
CA TYR A 73 -6.47 -0.69 5.72
C TYR A 73 -6.69 0.81 5.61
N GLN A 74 -5.90 1.46 4.76
CA GLN A 74 -5.97 2.90 4.50
C GLN A 74 -6.08 3.16 3.00
N ILE A 75 -6.78 4.23 2.63
CA ILE A 75 -6.79 4.69 1.24
C ILE A 75 -5.70 5.72 1.07
N LEU A 76 -4.82 5.48 0.10
CA LEU A 76 -3.77 6.42 -0.25
C LEU A 76 -4.25 7.36 -1.33
N THR A 77 -3.84 8.61 -1.24
CA THR A 77 -3.91 9.54 -2.35
C THR A 77 -2.99 9.07 -3.49
N PRO A 78 -3.23 9.52 -4.74
CA PRO A 78 -2.34 9.21 -5.86
C PRO A 78 -0.87 9.52 -5.58
N LYS A 79 -0.60 10.63 -4.89
CA LYS A 79 0.75 11.04 -4.52
C LYS A 79 1.39 10.06 -3.53
N GLU A 80 0.68 9.71 -2.47
CA GLU A 80 1.17 8.76 -1.45
C GLU A 80 1.39 7.36 -2.05
N ALA A 81 0.47 6.89 -2.90
CA ALA A 81 0.61 5.61 -3.59
C ALA A 81 1.86 5.60 -4.47
N ALA A 82 2.14 6.70 -5.18
CA ALA A 82 3.32 6.80 -6.02
C ALA A 82 4.62 6.81 -5.20
N VAL A 83 4.66 7.55 -4.09
CA VAL A 83 5.80 7.53 -3.16
C VAL A 83 6.03 6.13 -2.62
N TRP A 84 4.97 5.43 -2.22
CA TRP A 84 5.08 4.06 -1.72
C TRP A 84 5.65 3.11 -2.78
N LEU A 85 5.15 3.17 -4.02
CA LEU A 85 5.66 2.35 -5.11
C LEU A 85 7.14 2.59 -5.38
N LEU A 86 7.56 3.86 -5.47
CA LEU A 86 8.96 4.22 -5.68
C LEU A 86 9.85 3.77 -4.51
N THR A 87 9.36 3.90 -3.28
CA THR A 87 10.07 3.45 -2.07
C THR A 87 10.29 1.94 -2.07
N ASN A 88 9.34 1.18 -2.62
CA ASN A 88 9.39 -0.27 -2.73
C ASN A 88 9.96 -0.75 -4.07
N GLU A 89 10.64 0.12 -4.81
CA GLU A 89 11.32 -0.18 -6.08
C GLU A 89 10.38 -0.72 -7.18
N HIS A 90 9.09 -0.37 -7.11
CA HIS A 90 8.10 -0.68 -8.15
C HIS A 90 7.96 0.43 -9.17
N ASP A 91 7.59 0.04 -10.38
CA ASP A 91 7.27 0.97 -11.46
C ASP A 91 5.98 1.73 -11.17
N VAL A 92 5.96 3.03 -11.47
CA VAL A 92 4.79 3.87 -11.19
C VAL A 92 3.81 3.77 -12.36
N PRO A 93 2.56 3.33 -12.14
CA PRO A 93 1.58 3.25 -13.21
C PRO A 93 1.32 4.64 -13.81
N ALA A 94 1.06 4.69 -15.12
CA ALA A 94 0.92 5.93 -15.88
C ALA A 94 -0.12 6.92 -15.31
N ASP A 95 -1.13 6.41 -14.60
CA ASP A 95 -2.15 7.22 -13.92
C ASP A 95 -1.57 8.05 -12.76
N LEU A 96 -0.54 7.53 -12.09
CA LEU A 96 0.18 8.17 -10.98
C LEU A 96 1.38 9.00 -11.44
N SER A 97 1.93 8.73 -12.62
CA SER A 97 3.11 9.43 -13.16
C SER A 97 2.96 10.96 -13.16
N LYS A 98 1.75 11.47 -13.41
CA LYS A 98 1.42 12.92 -13.36
C LYS A 98 1.56 13.54 -11.97
N HIS A 99 1.49 12.72 -10.92
CA HIS A 99 1.59 13.15 -9.52
C HIS A 99 3.01 13.02 -8.96
N VAL A 100 3.91 12.31 -9.66
CA VAL A 100 5.31 12.13 -9.28
C VAL A 100 6.18 13.30 -9.71
N ASP A 101 5.84 13.99 -10.80
CA ASP A 101 6.61 15.12 -11.34
C ASP A 101 6.86 16.22 -10.28
N HIS A 102 5.91 16.42 -9.35
CA HIS A 102 6.00 17.39 -8.25
C HIS A 102 6.70 16.87 -6.97
N LEU A 103 7.28 15.67 -6.99
CA LEU A 103 8.00 15.09 -5.85
C LEU A 103 9.53 15.18 -6.01
N ILE A 104 10.01 15.49 -7.21
CA ILE A 104 11.44 15.63 -7.52
C ILE A 104 11.71 17.12 -7.84
N GLU A 105 11.71 17.97 -6.81
CA GLU A 105 12.24 19.36 -6.87
C GLU A 105 13.27 19.59 -5.75
#